data_AF-A0A7S4NQV2-F1
#
_entry.id   AF-A0A7S4NQV2-F1
#
_cell.length_a   1.000
_cell.length_b   1.000
_cell.length_c   1.000
_cell.angle_alpha   90.00
_cell.angle_beta   90.00
_cell.angle_gamma   90.00
#
_symmetry.space_group_name_H-M   'P 1'
#
loop_
_entity.id
_entity.type
_entity.pdbx_description
1 polymer ?
#
loop_
_entity_poly.entity_id
_entity_poly.type
_entity_poly.pdbx_seq_one_letter_code
_entity_poly.pdbx_strand_id
1 'polypeptide(L)'
;NKANKEERKTGGLFPTLDQLQFLGNAISSTPSLFALIEYFEQNCAFSKNYFLCDTRDMKYIAEVLDGLPLPLEIMYILSVAPVDIRSTTQISALYRWAIMLLEGKDVQFNFNLRRFTHMNPHMMRRAEELH
;
A
#
# COMPACT_ATOMS: atom_id res chain seq x y z
N ASN A 1 -19.17 26.55 -23.68
CA ASN A 1 -19.11 26.23 -22.24
C ASN A 1 -17.73 25.74 -21.86
N LYS A 2 -16.82 26.65 -21.48
CA LYS A 2 -15.54 26.29 -20.87
C LYS A 2 -15.84 25.99 -19.40
N ALA A 3 -15.77 24.73 -19.00
CA ALA A 3 -15.84 24.35 -17.60
C ALA A 3 -14.77 25.14 -16.85
N ASN A 4 -15.20 25.92 -15.86
CA ASN A 4 -14.33 26.69 -14.99
C ASN A 4 -13.44 25.69 -14.24
N LYS A 5 -12.16 25.60 -14.62
CA LYS A 5 -11.21 24.69 -13.99
C LYS A 5 -10.84 25.31 -12.65
N GLU A 6 -11.54 24.94 -11.58
CA GLU A 6 -11.19 25.36 -10.23
C GLU A 6 -9.72 25.03 -9.95
N GLU A 7 -8.95 26.06 -9.62
CA GLU A 7 -7.56 25.89 -9.20
C GLU A 7 -7.54 25.08 -7.90
N ARG A 8 -6.85 23.94 -7.91
CA ARG A 8 -6.57 23.18 -6.70
C ARG A 8 -5.55 23.95 -5.87
N LYS A 9 -6.03 24.63 -4.83
CA LYS A 9 -5.21 25.46 -3.92
C LYS A 9 -4.56 24.67 -2.79
N THR A 10 -4.72 23.35 -2.76
CA THR A 10 -4.22 22.48 -1.69
C THR A 10 -3.35 21.34 -2.22
N GLY A 11 -2.34 20.96 -1.44
CA GLY A 11 -1.45 19.83 -1.70
C GLY A 11 -1.72 18.65 -0.76
N GLY A 12 -1.64 17.43 -1.27
CA GLY A 12 -1.74 16.22 -0.47
C GLY A 12 -0.40 15.90 0.20
N LEU A 13 -0.43 15.52 1.47
CA LEU A 13 0.71 15.01 2.24
C LEU A 13 0.48 13.54 2.58
N PHE A 14 1.55 12.79 2.79
CA PHE A 14 1.48 11.37 3.12
C PHE A 14 2.46 11.05 4.26
N PRO A 15 2.15 10.09 5.15
CA PRO A 15 3.06 9.73 6.24
C PRO A 15 4.36 9.14 5.69
N THR A 16 5.49 9.71 6.11
CA THR A 16 6.82 9.14 5.79
C THR A 16 7.18 8.04 6.78
N LEU A 17 8.04 7.10 6.36
CA LEU A 17 8.54 6.05 7.26
C LEU A 17 9.19 6.65 8.51
N ASP A 18 10.03 7.67 8.35
CA ASP A 18 10.74 8.31 9.47
C ASP A 18 9.77 8.89 10.52
N GLN A 19 8.67 9.50 10.08
CA GLN A 19 7.63 10.00 10.99
C GLN A 19 6.97 8.88 11.77
N LEU A 20 6.67 7.75 11.11
CA LEU A 20 6.04 6.59 11.76
C LEU A 20 7.01 5.86 12.70
N GLN A 21 8.30 5.76 12.33
CA GLN A 21 9.35 5.23 13.20
C GLN A 21 9.56 6.10 14.44
N PHE A 22 9.64 7.42 14.26
CA PHE A 22 9.75 8.37 15.35
C PHE A 22 8.56 8.24 16.32
N LEU A 23 7.35 8.14 15.77
CA LEU A 23 6.14 7.92 16.55
C LEU A 23 6.19 6.59 17.33
N GLY A 24 6.58 5.49 16.67
CA GLY A 24 6.69 4.19 17.31
C GLY A 24 7.69 4.15 18.46
N ASN A 25 8.80 4.88 18.35
CA ASN A 25 9.77 5.02 19.44
C ASN A 25 9.26 5.86 20.62
N ALA A 26 8.31 6.77 20.38
CA ALA A 26 7.75 7.65 21.41
C ALA A 26 6.63 6.98 22.22
N ILE A 27 6.01 5.92 21.68
CA ILE A 27 4.93 5.18 22.33
C ILE A 27 5.54 3.99 23.08
N SER A 28 5.18 3.79 24.37
CA SER A 28 5.77 2.75 25.23
C SER A 28 5.41 1.30 24.85
N SER A 29 4.63 1.09 23.79
CA SER A 29 4.31 -0.22 23.22
C SER A 29 5.01 -0.37 21.87
N THR A 30 5.10 -1.60 21.34
CA THR A 30 5.47 -1.84 19.94
C THR A 30 4.21 -1.86 19.08
N PRO A 31 3.72 -0.71 18.57
CA PRO A 31 2.50 -0.69 17.75
C PRO A 31 2.73 -1.34 16.37
N SER A 32 1.68 -1.94 15.82
CA SER A 32 1.66 -2.33 14.41
C SER A 32 1.73 -1.11 13.50
N LEU A 33 2.13 -1.30 12.23
CA LEU A 33 2.10 -0.23 11.24
C LEU A 33 0.70 0.36 11.08
N PHE A 34 -0.34 -0.48 11.11
CA PHE A 34 -1.74 -0.03 11.09
C PHE A 34 -2.02 0.97 12.23
N ALA A 35 -1.65 0.61 13.47
CA ALA A 35 -1.87 1.44 14.63
C ALA A 35 -1.07 2.76 14.57
N LEU A 36 0.16 2.72 14.04
CA LEU A 36 0.97 3.91 13.80
C LEU A 36 0.32 4.86 12.80
N ILE A 37 -0.22 4.34 11.70
CA ILE A 37 -0.92 5.15 10.70
C ILE A 37 -2.17 5.76 11.34
N GLU A 38 -3.03 4.98 11.98
CA GLU A 38 -4.23 5.47 12.68
C GLU A 38 -3.90 6.60 13.66
N TYR A 39 -2.88 6.40 14.48
CA TYR A 39 -2.45 7.44 15.42
C TYR A 39 -1.95 8.70 14.67
N PHE A 40 -1.17 8.53 13.61
CA PHE A 40 -0.73 9.65 12.77
C PHE A 40 -1.92 10.42 12.19
N GLU A 41 -2.93 9.74 11.62
CA GLU A 41 -4.10 10.40 11.06
C GLU A 41 -4.87 11.20 12.11
N GLN A 42 -4.99 10.68 13.33
CA GLN A 42 -5.71 11.32 14.43
C GLN A 42 -4.98 12.54 15.01
N ASN A 43 -3.64 12.58 14.92
CA ASN A 43 -2.81 13.59 15.60
C ASN A 43 -2.07 14.54 14.66
N CYS A 44 -2.08 14.29 13.36
CA CYS A 44 -1.41 15.15 12.38
C CYS A 44 -2.11 16.52 12.27
N ALA A 45 -1.30 17.58 12.16
CA ALA A 45 -1.77 18.95 11.99
C ALA A 45 -1.20 19.53 10.69
N PHE A 46 -2.05 20.20 9.92
CA PHE A 46 -1.70 20.78 8.63
C PHE A 46 -2.00 22.27 8.59
N SER A 47 -1.21 23.02 7.82
CA SER A 47 -1.60 24.39 7.46
C SER A 47 -2.73 24.35 6.41
N LYS A 48 -3.44 25.49 6.24
CA LYS A 48 -4.68 25.58 5.43
C LYS A 48 -4.57 25.09 3.98
N ASN A 49 -3.36 24.97 3.45
CA ASN A 49 -3.11 24.58 2.06
C ASN A 49 -2.74 23.09 1.92
N TYR A 50 -2.87 22.28 2.97
CA TYR A 50 -2.54 20.86 2.91
C TYR A 50 -3.62 19.98 3.53
N PHE A 51 -3.68 18.74 3.06
CA PHE A 51 -4.53 17.69 3.60
C PHE A 51 -3.77 16.37 3.61
N LEU A 52 -4.20 15.43 4.45
CA LEU A 52 -3.66 14.07 4.44
C LEU A 52 -4.26 13.29 3.26
N CYS A 53 -3.41 12.70 2.42
CA CYS A 53 -3.82 11.76 1.40
C CYS A 53 -4.48 10.53 2.03
N ASP A 54 -5.36 9.90 1.28
CA ASP A 54 -6.04 8.68 1.69
C ASP A 54 -5.05 7.53 1.96
N THR A 55 -5.06 7.00 3.18
CA THR A 55 -4.20 5.89 3.59
C THR A 55 -4.93 4.55 3.67
N ARG A 56 -6.20 4.46 3.22
CA ARG A 56 -7.03 3.24 3.35
C ARG A 56 -6.34 1.99 2.79
N ASP A 57 -5.79 2.07 1.59
CA ASP A 57 -5.13 0.94 0.94
C ASP A 57 -3.86 0.53 1.70
N MET A 58 -3.09 1.51 2.18
CA MET A 58 -1.90 1.28 3.01
C MET A 58 -2.25 0.57 4.32
N LYS A 59 -3.31 1.02 5.01
CA LYS A 59 -3.80 0.40 6.25
C LYS A 59 -4.30 -1.02 6.01
N TYR A 60 -5.06 -1.24 4.93
CA TYR A 60 -5.53 -2.57 4.56
C TYR A 60 -4.36 -3.54 4.35
N ILE A 61 -3.35 -3.14 3.59
CA ILE A 61 -2.18 -3.98 3.35
C ILE A 61 -1.39 -4.19 4.66
N ALA A 62 -1.25 -3.17 5.50
CA ALA A 62 -0.59 -3.30 6.80
C ALA A 62 -1.29 -4.34 7.68
N GLU A 63 -2.63 -4.34 7.71
CA GLU A 63 -3.43 -5.35 8.43
C GLU A 63 -3.24 -6.76 7.86
N VAL A 64 -3.22 -6.91 6.52
CA VAL A 64 -2.95 -8.20 5.85
C VAL A 64 -1.56 -8.76 6.22
N LEU A 65 -0.57 -7.88 6.41
CA LEU A 65 0.82 -8.26 6.70
C LEU A 65 1.13 -8.36 8.21
N ASP A 66 0.23 -7.94 9.09
CA ASP A 66 0.49 -7.77 10.54
C ASP A 66 0.94 -9.07 11.22
N GLY A 67 0.50 -10.23 10.73
CA GLY A 67 0.90 -11.54 11.25
C GLY A 67 2.32 -12.00 10.87
N LEU A 68 3.05 -11.25 10.04
CA LEU A 68 4.39 -11.59 9.60
C LEU A 68 5.45 -10.83 10.43
N PRO A 69 6.58 -11.47 10.81
CA PRO A 69 7.66 -10.82 11.57
C PRO A 69 8.53 -9.91 10.68
N LEU A 70 7.89 -9.00 9.95
CA LEU A 70 8.56 -8.06 9.06
C LEU A 70 9.09 -6.86 9.86
N PRO A 71 10.30 -6.36 9.54
CA PRO A 71 10.73 -5.05 10.00
C PRO A 71 9.74 -3.97 9.53
N LEU A 72 9.53 -2.94 10.36
CA LEU A 72 8.60 -1.84 10.08
C LEU A 72 8.86 -1.19 8.71
N GLU A 73 10.13 -1.05 8.32
CA GLU A 73 10.54 -0.53 7.00
C GLU A 73 10.00 -1.38 5.84
N ILE A 74 10.16 -2.71 5.92
CA ILE A 74 9.68 -3.61 4.86
C ILE A 74 8.15 -3.61 4.83
N MET A 75 7.50 -3.63 6.00
CA MET A 75 6.05 -3.53 6.09
C MET A 75 5.55 -2.23 5.46
N TYR A 76 6.20 -1.09 5.73
CA TYR A 76 5.88 0.19 5.13
C TYR A 76 6.01 0.15 3.60
N ILE A 77 7.14 -0.35 3.08
CA ILE A 77 7.40 -0.43 1.63
C ILE A 77 6.33 -1.29 0.94
N LEU A 78 5.98 -2.45 1.52
CA LEU A 78 4.95 -3.32 0.96
C LEU A 78 3.56 -2.70 1.04
N SER A 79 3.25 -1.98 2.11
CA SER A 79 1.96 -1.29 2.28
C SER A 79 1.75 -0.11 1.33
N VAL A 80 2.81 0.46 0.76
CA VAL A 80 2.70 1.51 -0.27
C VAL A 80 2.87 0.96 -1.69
N ALA A 81 2.99 -0.36 -1.85
CA ALA A 81 3.08 -0.98 -3.17
C ALA A 81 1.80 -0.71 -3.98
N PRO A 82 1.91 -0.41 -5.29
CA PRO A 82 0.76 -0.07 -6.12
C PRO A 82 -0.04 -1.31 -6.53
N VAL A 83 -0.72 -1.94 -5.59
CA VAL A 83 -1.58 -3.12 -5.80
C VAL A 83 -3.05 -2.76 -5.66
N ASP A 84 -3.92 -3.39 -6.45
CA ASP A 84 -5.36 -3.28 -6.26
C ASP A 84 -5.79 -4.15 -5.08
N ILE A 85 -6.16 -3.51 -3.97
CA ILE A 85 -6.62 -4.19 -2.75
C ILE A 85 -7.92 -5.00 -2.96
N ARG A 86 -8.64 -4.76 -4.05
CA ARG A 86 -9.85 -5.51 -4.42
C ARG A 86 -9.52 -6.78 -5.20
N SER A 87 -8.29 -6.90 -5.72
CA SER A 87 -7.81 -8.08 -6.43
C SER A 87 -7.18 -9.07 -5.44
N THR A 88 -7.92 -10.14 -5.12
CA THR A 88 -7.39 -11.24 -4.31
C THR A 88 -6.12 -11.85 -4.92
N THR A 89 -6.00 -11.85 -6.25
CA THR A 89 -4.82 -12.32 -6.99
C THR A 89 -3.58 -11.49 -6.62
N GLN A 90 -3.70 -10.15 -6.68
CA GLN A 90 -2.58 -9.24 -6.39
C GLN A 90 -2.22 -9.24 -4.90
N ILE A 91 -3.22 -9.24 -4.01
CA ILE A 91 -2.98 -9.32 -2.56
C ILE A 91 -2.32 -10.65 -2.16
N SER A 92 -2.76 -11.78 -2.74
CA SER A 92 -2.12 -13.07 -2.52
C SER A 92 -0.71 -13.14 -3.09
N ALA A 93 -0.42 -12.43 -4.18
CA ALA A 93 0.93 -12.31 -4.72
C ALA A 93 1.83 -11.49 -3.78
N LEU A 94 1.35 -10.33 -3.32
CA LEU A 94 2.05 -9.47 -2.37
C LEU A 94 2.38 -10.21 -1.07
N TYR A 95 1.41 -10.90 -0.48
CA TYR A 95 1.61 -11.69 0.75
C TYR A 95 2.65 -12.80 0.56
N ARG A 96 2.62 -13.50 -0.58
CA ARG A 96 3.66 -14.50 -0.90
C ARG A 96 5.03 -13.87 -1.06
N TRP A 97 5.14 -12.69 -1.68
CA TRP A 97 6.41 -11.97 -1.77
C TRP A 97 6.94 -11.58 -0.40
N ALA A 98 6.07 -11.14 0.51
CA ALA A 98 6.46 -10.84 1.89
C ALA A 98 7.08 -12.05 2.60
N ILE A 99 6.47 -13.24 2.45
CA ILE A 99 7.04 -14.49 2.97
C ILE A 99 8.38 -14.82 2.30
N MET A 100 8.48 -14.72 0.98
CA MET A 100 9.72 -15.02 0.26
C MET A 100 10.87 -14.08 0.67
N LEU A 101 10.57 -12.81 0.93
CA LEU A 101 11.53 -11.83 1.46
C LEU A 101 12.03 -12.24 2.84
N LEU A 102 11.13 -12.69 3.74
CA LEU A 102 11.52 -13.21 5.06
C LEU A 102 12.42 -14.44 4.97
N GLU A 103 12.17 -15.31 3.99
CA GLU A 103 12.98 -16.50 3.74
C GLU A 103 14.30 -16.20 3.02
N GLY A 104 14.56 -14.94 2.62
CA GLY A 104 15.73 -14.56 1.84
C GLY A 104 15.77 -15.19 0.45
N LYS A 105 14.61 -15.59 -0.11
CA LYS A 105 14.51 -16.21 -1.42
C LYS A 105 14.33 -15.15 -2.51
N ASP A 106 14.99 -15.37 -3.64
CA ASP A 106 14.76 -14.56 -4.83
C ASP A 106 13.32 -14.71 -5.34
N VAL A 107 12.66 -13.58 -5.61
CA VAL A 107 11.33 -13.56 -6.22
C VAL A 107 11.47 -13.78 -7.72
N GLN A 108 11.22 -15.01 -8.18
CA GLN A 108 11.20 -15.34 -9.59
C GLN A 108 9.84 -14.96 -10.21
N PHE A 109 9.82 -13.90 -11.02
CA PHE A 109 8.65 -13.54 -11.82
C PHE A 109 8.54 -14.45 -13.03
N ASN A 110 7.72 -15.49 -12.91
CA ASN A 110 7.44 -16.37 -14.04
C ASN A 110 6.34 -15.72 -14.90
N PHE A 111 6.76 -14.82 -15.80
CA PHE A 111 5.90 -14.20 -16.81
C PHE A 111 5.41 -15.26 -17.80
N ASN A 112 4.39 -16.01 -17.41
CA ASN A 112 3.69 -16.89 -18.33
C ASN A 112 2.71 -16.04 -19.15
N LEU A 113 3.27 -15.22 -20.04
CA LEU A 113 2.55 -14.42 -21.03
C LEU A 113 1.94 -15.38 -22.07
N ARG A 114 0.91 -16.13 -21.66
CA ARG A 114 0.10 -16.89 -22.61
C ARG A 114 -0.50 -15.88 -23.58
N ARG A 115 -0.17 -16.01 -24.87
CA ARG A 115 -0.78 -15.18 -25.93
C ARG A 115 -2.28 -15.42 -25.92
N PHE A 116 -3.03 -14.49 -25.37
CA PHE A 116 -4.48 -14.57 -25.35
C PHE A 116 -5.04 -14.03 -26.68
N THR A 117 -5.20 -14.89 -27.68
CA THR A 117 -5.69 -14.48 -29.00
C THR A 117 -7.21 -14.34 -29.07
N HIS A 118 -7.95 -14.90 -28.10
CA HIS A 118 -9.41 -14.75 -27.96
C HIS A 118 -9.80 -14.66 -26.47
N MET A 119 -9.90 -13.45 -25.92
CA MET A 119 -10.33 -13.24 -24.53
C MET A 119 -11.80 -12.85 -24.46
N ASN A 120 -12.58 -13.58 -23.67
CA ASN A 120 -13.82 -13.05 -23.14
C ASN A 120 -13.52 -12.03 -22.00
N PRO A 121 -14.49 -11.20 -21.58
CA PRO A 121 -14.26 -10.18 -20.55
C PRO A 121 -13.68 -10.72 -19.23
N HIS A 122 -14.01 -11.94 -18.84
CA HIS A 122 -13.45 -12.58 -17.64
C HIS A 122 -11.97 -12.94 -17.82
N MET A 123 -11.59 -13.45 -18.99
CA MET A 123 -10.20 -13.72 -19.34
C MET A 123 -9.39 -12.42 -19.45
N MET A 124 -9.99 -11.34 -19.95
CA MET A 124 -9.35 -10.02 -20.00
C MET A 124 -9.08 -9.48 -18.59
N ARG A 125 -10.07 -9.51 -17.68
CA ARG A 125 -9.87 -9.12 -16.28
C ARG A 125 -8.77 -9.94 -15.60
N ARG A 126 -8.74 -11.25 -15.82
CA ARG A 126 -7.68 -12.12 -15.27
C ARG A 126 -6.31 -11.79 -15.86
N ALA A 127 -6.23 -11.41 -17.13
CA ALA A 127 -4.98 -10.99 -17.75
C ALA A 127 -4.51 -9.62 -17.22
N GLU A 128 -5.43 -8.69 -16.97
CA GLU A 128 -5.16 -7.40 -16.31
C GLU A 128 -4.66 -7.59 -14.87
N GLU A 129 -5.26 -8.50 -14.10
CA GLU A 129 -4.80 -8.80 -12.74
C GLU A 129 -3.38 -9.39 -12.68
N LEU A 130 -2.92 -10.01 -13.77
CA LEU A 130 -1.60 -10.63 -13.90
C LEU A 130 -0.53 -9.68 -14.49
N HIS A 131 -0.93 -8.55 -15.06
CA HIS A 131 -0.01 -7.50 -15.52
C HIS A 131 0.24 -6.48 -14.42
#